data_AF-A0A933B9M4-F1
#
_entry.id   AF-A0A933B9M4-F1
#
_cell.length_a   1.000
_cell.length_b   1.000
_cell.length_c   1.000
_cell.angle_alpha   90.00
_cell.angle_beta   90.00
_cell.angle_gamma   90.00
#
_symmetry.space_group_name_H-M   'P 1'
#
loop_
_entity.id
_entity.type
_entity.pdbx_description
1 polymer ?
#
loop_
_entity_poly.entity_id
_entity_poly.type
_entity_poly.pdbx_seq_one_letter_code
_entity_poly.pdbx_strand_id
1 'polypeptide(L)' 'FHDGRVLSIDNEIREAILLGLPMRPLCKETCAGLCPRCGEDRNQGPCRCGREARG' A
#
# COMPACT_ATOMS: atom_id res chain seq x y z
N PHE A 1 17.28 25.45 -11.53
CA PHE A 1 17.26 26.84 -12.02
C PHE A 1 16.13 27.56 -11.30
N HIS A 2 16.45 28.51 -10.42
CA HIS A 2 15.47 29.30 -9.65
C HIS A 2 15.64 30.77 -10.03
N ASP A 3 14.56 31.51 -10.28
CA ASP A 3 14.61 32.92 -10.73
C ASP A 3 14.79 33.92 -9.58
N GLY A 4 15.08 33.45 -8.37
CA GLY A 4 15.24 34.26 -7.16
C GLY A 4 13.93 34.77 -6.53
N ARG A 5 12.76 34.48 -7.12
CA ARG A 5 11.45 34.87 -6.58
C ARG A 5 10.55 33.68 -6.26
N VAL A 6 10.79 32.53 -6.89
CA VAL A 6 10.04 31.29 -6.65
C VAL A 6 10.99 30.12 -6.40
N LEU A 7 10.82 29.49 -5.24
CA LEU A 7 11.42 28.20 -4.91
C LEU A 7 10.37 27.10 -5.17
N SER A 8 10.61 26.26 -6.18
CA SER A 8 9.83 25.04 -6.40
C SER A 8 10.42 23.95 -5.51
N ILE A 9 9.58 23.41 -4.63
CA ILE A 9 9.91 22.34 -3.67
C ILE A 9 9.10 21.06 -3.93
N ASP A 10 8.56 20.94 -5.14
CA ASP A 10 7.63 19.88 -5.51
C ASP A 10 8.26 18.48 -5.38
N ASN A 11 9.57 18.37 -5.63
CA ASN A 11 10.31 17.12 -5.53
C ASN A 11 10.57 16.76 -4.07
N GLU A 12 10.99 17.72 -3.26
CA GLU A 12 11.29 17.55 -1.84
C GLU A 12 10.03 17.13 -1.07
N ILE A 13 8.88 17.77 -1.37
CA ILE A 13 7.59 17.38 -0.80
C ILE A 13 7.20 15.97 -1.27
N ARG A 14 7.36 15.66 -2.57
CA ARG A 14 7.06 14.33 -3.10
C ARG A 14 7.89 13.25 -2.40
N GLU A 15 9.18 13.47 -2.22
CA GLU A 15 10.08 12.53 -1.54
C GLU A 15 9.68 12.34 -0.08
N ALA A 16 9.40 13.43 0.64
CA ALA A 16 8.95 13.36 2.02
C ALA A 16 7.63 12.56 2.16
N ILE A 17 6.67 12.77 1.24
CA ILE A 17 5.42 12.00 1.19
C ILE A 17 5.72 10.52 0.96
N LEU A 18 6.54 10.19 -0.05
CA LEU A 18 6.87 8.80 -0.39
C LEU A 18 7.52 8.07 0.79
N LEU A 19 8.41 8.74 1.52
CA LEU A 19 9.06 8.18 2.72
C LEU A 19 8.09 7.99 3.90
N GLY A 20 7.01 8.78 3.97
CA GLY A 20 5.99 8.68 5.01
C GLY A 20 4.87 7.68 4.70
N LEU A 21 4.77 7.18 3.46
CA LEU A 21 3.71 6.23 3.10
C LEU A 21 3.95 4.86 3.74
N PRO A 22 2.88 4.18 4.20
CA PRO A 22 3.01 2.83 4.73
C PRO A 22 3.40 1.85 3.60
N MET A 23 4.31 0.92 3.91
CA MET A 23 4.71 -0.16 2.98
C MET A 23 3.53 -1.01 2.50
N ARG A 24 2.46 -1.08 3.29
CA ARG A 24 1.26 -1.86 2.99
C ARG A 24 0.01 -1.08 3.39
N PRO A 25 -0.49 -0.17 2.54
CA PRO A 25 -1.68 0.61 2.86
C PRO A 25 -2.86 -0.33 3.05
N LEU A 26 -3.54 -0.18 4.19
CA LEU A 26 -4.75 -0.93 4.51
C LEU A 26 -5.98 -0.09 4.19
N CYS A 27 -7.05 -0.76 3.78
CA CYS A 27 -8.34 -0.12 3.53
C CYS A 27 -8.98 0.48 4.80
N LYS A 28 -8.66 -0.11 5.96
CA LYS A 28 -9.03 0.26 7.34
C LYS A 28 -8.05 -0.43 8.30
N GLU A 29 -7.99 0.00 9.55
CA GLU A 29 -7.05 -0.58 10.54
C GLU A 29 -7.20 -2.09 10.73
N THR A 30 -8.43 -2.60 10.64
CA THR A 30 -8.76 -4.03 10.80
C THR A 30 -8.88 -4.79 9.47
N CYS A 31 -8.38 -4.23 8.37
CA CYS A 31 -8.50 -4.82 7.03
C CYS A 31 -7.78 -6.17 7.00
N ALA A 32 -8.54 -7.26 6.82
CA ALA A 32 -7.95 -8.60 6.67
C ALA A 32 -7.10 -8.69 5.38
N GLY A 33 -7.33 -7.81 4.40
CA GLY A 33 -6.57 -7.73 3.16
C GLY A 33 -6.83 -8.89 2.20
N LEU A 34 -6.17 -8.86 1.05
CA LEU A 34 -6.38 -9.86 0.00
C LEU A 34 -5.60 -11.16 0.26
N CYS A 35 -6.12 -12.28 -0.24
CA CYS A 35 -5.38 -13.54 -0.27
C CYS A 35 -4.14 -13.39 -1.18
N PRO A 36 -2.91 -13.69 -0.70
CA PRO A 36 -1.70 -13.55 -1.51
C PRO A 36 -1.60 -14.59 -2.65
N ARG A 37 -2.47 -15.61 -2.67
CA ARG A 37 -2.51 -16.62 -3.73
C ARG A 37 -3.58 -16.36 -4.80
N CYS A 38 -4.79 -15.95 -4.39
CA CYS A 38 -5.91 -15.79 -5.32
C CYS A 38 -6.49 -14.38 -5.40
N GLY A 39 -6.02 -13.44 -4.59
CA GLY A 39 -6.51 -12.05 -4.58
C GLY A 39 -7.87 -11.84 -3.91
N GLU A 40 -8.55 -12.90 -3.44
CA GLU A 40 -9.86 -12.80 -2.79
C GLU A 40 -9.83 -11.90 -1.55
N ASP A 41 -10.87 -11.09 -1.38
CA ASP A 41 -11.03 -10.22 -0.23
C ASP A 41 -11.36 -11.02 1.03
N ARG A 42 -10.38 -11.13 1.95
CA ARG A 42 -10.55 -11.87 3.21
C ARG A 42 -11.49 -11.16 4.19
N ASN A 43 -11.91 -9.93 3.91
CA ASN A 43 -12.95 -9.25 4.68
C ASN A 43 -14.35 -9.81 4.38
N GLN A 44 -14.54 -10.50 3.25
CA GLN A 44 -15.82 -11.12 2.87
C GLN A 44 -15.93 -12.59 3.31
N GLY A 45 -14.82 -13.20 3.71
CA GLY A 45 -14.76 -14.57 4.20
C GLY A 45 -13.43 -15.26 3.88
N PRO A 46 -13.25 -16.51 4.32
CA PRO A 46 -12.03 -17.26 4.06
C PRO A 46 -11.92 -17.69 2.60
N CYS A 47 -10.74 -17.48 1.99
CA CYS A 47 -10.41 -18.05 0.69
C CYS A 47 -10.21 -19.58 0.76
N ARG A 48 -10.30 -20.27 -0.38
CA ARG A 48 -10.13 -21.74 -0.45
C ARG A 48 -8.69 -22.21 -0.62
N CYS A 49 -7.72 -21.31 -0.73
CA CYS A 49 -6.33 -21.68 -1.01
C CYS A 49 -5.70 -22.57 0.08
N GLY A 50 -6.23 -22.56 1.31
CA GLY A 50 -5.79 -23.43 2.41
C GLY A 50 -6.12 -24.91 2.25
N ARG A 51 -6.88 -25.33 1.23
CA ARG A 51 -7.15 -26.75 0.93
C ARG A 51 -5.99 -27.48 0.25
N GLU A 52 -4.94 -26.76 -0.12
CA GLU A 52 -3.73 -27.31 -0.73
C GLU A 52 -2.51 -26.86 0.09
N ALA A 53 -2.37 -27.46 1.28
CA ALA A 53 -1.18 -27.31 2.10
C ALA A 53 -0.72 -28.71 2.53
N ARG A 54 -0.01 -29.39 1.62
CA ARG A 54 1.12 -30.30 1.86
C ARG A 54 1.55 -30.92 0.53
N GLY A 55 2.59 -30.34 -0.06
CA GLY A 55 3.46 -30.93 -1.07
C GLY A 55 4.85 -30.42 -0.79
#